data_AF-A0A1U7DSF9-F1
#
_entry.id   AF-A0A1U7DSF9-F1
#
_cell.length_a   1.000
_cell.length_b   1.000
_cell.length_c   1.000
_cell.angle_alpha   90.00
_cell.angle_beta   90.00
_cell.angle_gamma   90.00
#
_symmetry.space_group_name_H-M   'P 1'
#
loop_
_entity.id
_entity.type
_entity.pdbx_description
1 polymer ?
#
loop_
_entity_poly.entity_id
_entity_poly.type
_entity_poly.pdbx_seq_one_letter_code
_entity_poly.pdbx_strand_id
1 'polypeptide(L)'
;MEVIDKNEKVLNLSKQSSFKLTELKMDVKDDVLTIRLKAPLLSPNNYVVDVSDGILTLKVMLAKIETNYGEIKKKPIFVECFLVLPNSSFNSLLNSQYSKGGLFISIAQNTPKTLLSSDAITGVA
;
A
#
# COMPACT_ATOMS: atom_id res chain seq x y z
N MET A 1 -7.06 41.21 -29.71
CA MET A 1 -6.63 39.81 -29.82
C MET A 1 -6.38 39.35 -28.40
N GLU A 2 -7.34 38.65 -27.80
CA GLU A 2 -7.22 38.19 -26.40
C GLU A 2 -6.18 37.08 -26.33
N VAL A 3 -5.11 37.35 -25.58
CA VAL A 3 -4.10 36.34 -25.24
C VAL A 3 -4.71 35.47 -24.15
N ILE A 4 -5.22 34.31 -24.55
CA ILE A 4 -5.72 33.30 -23.61
C ILE A 4 -4.50 32.74 -22.90
N ASP A 5 -4.28 33.19 -21.66
CA ASP A 5 -3.27 32.68 -20.76
C ASP A 5 -3.65 31.26 -20.31
N LYS A 6 -3.28 30.27 -21.13
CA LYS A 6 -3.43 28.83 -20.84
C LYS A 6 -2.34 28.35 -19.89
N ASN A 7 -2.13 29.05 -18.78
CA ASN A 7 -1.47 28.48 -17.62
C ASN A 7 -2.45 27.55 -16.89
N GLU A 8 -2.95 26.54 -17.61
CA GLU A 8 -3.49 25.33 -16.99
C GLU A 8 -2.38 24.75 -16.14
N LYS A 9 -2.65 24.65 -14.84
CA LYS A 9 -1.84 23.99 -13.79
C LYS A 9 -0.97 22.84 -14.34
N VAL A 10 0.21 23.16 -14.86
CA VAL A 10 1.25 22.17 -15.12
C VAL A 10 1.77 21.80 -13.75
N LEU A 11 1.23 20.72 -13.18
CA LEU A 11 1.67 20.17 -11.91
C LEU A 11 3.16 19.82 -12.08
N ASN A 12 4.01 20.71 -11.59
CA ASN A 12 5.45 20.63 -11.75
C ASN A 12 5.98 19.55 -10.78
N LEU A 13 5.82 18.28 -11.18
CA LEU A 13 6.25 17.07 -10.45
C LEU A 13 7.78 16.97 -10.30
N SER A 14 8.54 17.93 -10.82
CA SER A 14 10.01 17.92 -10.85
C SER A 14 10.68 17.97 -9.46
N LYS A 15 9.95 18.26 -8.37
CA LYS A 15 10.51 18.32 -7.00
C LYS A 15 9.97 17.26 -6.01
N GLN A 16 9.03 16.41 -6.39
CA GLN A 16 8.54 15.32 -5.53
C GLN A 16 9.15 13.98 -5.96
N SER A 17 10.47 13.83 -5.78
CA SER A 17 11.22 12.65 -6.24
C SER A 17 11.15 11.45 -5.29
N SER A 18 10.41 11.53 -4.19
CA SER A 18 10.20 10.39 -3.28
C SER A 18 8.72 10.24 -2.99
N PHE A 19 8.21 9.03 -3.21
CA PHE A 19 6.94 8.61 -2.64
C PHE A 19 7.10 8.68 -1.12
N LYS A 20 6.50 9.71 -0.51
CA LYS A 20 6.54 9.93 0.93
C LYS A 20 5.16 9.68 1.50
N LEU A 21 5.09 8.84 2.51
CA LEU A 21 3.89 8.71 3.33
C LEU A 21 3.63 10.06 4.02
N THR A 22 2.42 10.60 3.85
CA THR A 22 1.96 11.82 4.52
C THR A 22 1.14 11.51 5.78
N GLU A 23 0.55 10.31 5.85
CA GLU A 23 -0.12 9.81 7.04
C GLU A 23 0.08 8.29 7.12
N LEU A 24 0.37 7.81 8.32
CA LEU A 24 0.34 6.38 8.65
C LEU A 24 -0.32 6.26 10.02
N LYS A 25 -1.43 5.52 10.08
CA LYS A 25 -2.09 5.14 11.32
C LYS A 25 -2.25 3.63 11.33
N MET A 26 -1.94 3.04 12.48
CA MET A 26 -2.07 1.61 12.72
C MET A 26 -2.84 1.42 14.00
N ASP A 27 -3.81 0.53 13.99
CA ASP A 27 -4.60 0.16 15.15
C ASP A 27 -4.87 -1.34 15.14
N VAL A 28 -4.74 -1.98 16.30
CA VAL A 28 -4.94 -3.42 16.46
C VAL A 28 -6.17 -3.63 17.32
N LYS A 29 -7.13 -4.35 16.77
CA LYS A 29 -8.37 -4.70 17.47
C LYS A 29 -8.81 -6.10 17.06
N ASP A 30 -9.13 -6.94 18.04
CA ASP A 30 -9.68 -8.29 17.84
C ASP A 30 -8.83 -9.13 16.83
N ASP A 31 -7.52 -9.16 17.02
CA ASP A 31 -6.53 -9.85 16.16
C ASP A 31 -6.47 -9.37 14.69
N VAL A 32 -7.07 -8.22 14.40
CA VAL A 32 -6.99 -7.54 13.11
C VAL A 32 -6.18 -6.25 13.26
N LEU A 33 -5.11 -6.16 12.47
CA LEU A 33 -4.37 -4.92 12.27
C LEU A 33 -5.03 -4.12 11.16
N THR A 34 -5.49 -2.93 11.51
CA THR A 34 -6.00 -1.95 10.55
C THR A 34 -4.93 -0.88 10.32
N ILE A 35 -4.67 -0.61 9.05
CA ILE A 35 -3.69 0.38 8.62
C ILE A 35 -4.40 1.38 7.72
N ARG A 36 -4.25 2.66 8.03
CA ARG A 36 -4.64 3.76 7.16
C ARG A 36 -3.38 4.50 6.74
N LEU A 37 -3.13 4.53 5.44
CA LEU A 37 -2.02 5.26 4.86
C LEU A 37 -2.48 6.32 3.87
N LYS A 38 -1.74 7.42 3.78
CA LYS A 38 -1.87 8.43 2.74
C LYS A 38 -0.51 8.71 2.15
N ALA A 39 -0.48 8.84 0.84
CA ALA A 39 0.70 9.27 0.11
C ALA A 39 0.26 10.13 -1.08
N PRO A 40 1.06 11.14 -1.49
CA PRO A 40 0.85 11.84 -2.74
C PRO A 40 0.83 10.86 -3.89
N LEU A 41 -0.02 11.13 -4.89
CA LEU A 41 -0.12 10.34 -6.12
C LEU A 41 -0.61 8.90 -5.92
N LEU A 42 -1.00 8.49 -4.71
CA LEU A 42 -1.75 7.26 -4.49
C LEU A 42 -3.22 7.52 -4.88
N SER A 43 -3.73 6.71 -5.80
CA SER A 43 -5.08 6.82 -6.34
C SER A 43 -5.74 5.44 -6.40
N PRO A 44 -7.06 5.35 -6.62
CA PRO A 44 -7.67 4.08 -6.97
C PRO A 44 -6.93 3.44 -8.16
N ASN A 45 -6.75 2.12 -8.12
CA ASN A 45 -6.21 1.29 -9.21
C ASN A 45 -4.75 1.50 -9.61
N ASN A 46 -3.97 2.28 -8.86
CA ASN A 46 -2.54 2.47 -9.16
C ASN A 46 -1.61 1.78 -8.16
N TYR A 47 -2.14 0.87 -7.34
CA TYR A 47 -1.36 0.20 -6.31
C TYR A 47 -1.70 -1.29 -6.21
N VAL A 48 -0.76 -2.03 -5.63
CA VAL A 48 -0.90 -3.41 -5.18
C VAL A 48 -0.35 -3.50 -3.77
N VAL A 49 -1.05 -4.23 -2.90
CA VAL A 49 -0.63 -4.50 -1.53
C VAL A 49 -0.33 -5.98 -1.41
N ASP A 50 0.80 -6.29 -0.79
CA ASP A 50 1.19 -7.64 -0.43
C ASP A 50 1.66 -7.68 1.03
N VAL A 51 1.53 -8.83 1.69
CA VAL A 51 1.97 -9.02 3.06
C VAL A 51 2.68 -10.37 3.15
N SER A 52 3.96 -10.35 3.51
CA SER A 52 4.76 -11.55 3.75
C SER A 52 5.68 -11.32 4.93
N ASP A 53 5.81 -12.34 5.79
CA ASP A 53 6.78 -12.40 6.90
C ASP A 53 6.76 -11.18 7.82
N GLY A 54 5.56 -10.63 8.08
CA GLY A 54 5.42 -9.43 8.91
C GLY A 54 5.81 -8.13 8.22
N ILE A 55 5.95 -8.13 6.90
CA ILE A 55 6.26 -6.94 6.10
C ILE A 55 5.11 -6.71 5.14
N LEU A 56 4.53 -5.51 5.21
CA LEU A 56 3.62 -5.01 4.20
C LEU A 56 4.41 -4.34 3.09
N THR A 57 4.22 -4.82 1.87
CA THR A 57 4.79 -4.25 0.64
C THR A 57 3.70 -3.54 -0.14
N LEU A 58 3.83 -2.23 -0.28
CA LEU A 58 2.97 -1.40 -1.13
C LEU A 58 3.72 -1.08 -2.42
N LYS A 59 3.22 -1.58 -3.55
CA LYS A 59 3.73 -1.28 -4.89
C LYS A 59 2.81 -0.27 -5.54
N VAL A 60 3.35 0.82 -6.07
CA VAL A 60 2.58 1.89 -6.70
C VAL A 60 3.11 2.14 -8.11
N MET A 61 2.21 2.17 -9.08
CA MET A 61 2.50 2.55 -10.45
C MET A 61 2.10 4.02 -10.67
N LEU A 62 3.08 4.86 -10.96
CA LEU A 62 2.93 6.26 -11.28
C LEU A 62 3.17 6.50 -12.77
N ALA A 63 2.65 7.59 -13.31
CA ALA A 63 2.99 8.05 -14.64
C ALA A 63 3.85 9.31 -14.54
N LYS A 64 5.07 9.26 -15.08
CA LYS A 64 5.90 10.45 -15.29
C LYS A 64 5.63 11.01 -16.67
N ILE A 65 5.28 12.28 -16.70
CA ILE A 65 5.11 13.03 -17.94
C ILE A 65 6.39 13.81 -18.17
N GLU A 66 7.04 13.57 -19.30
CA GLU A 66 8.22 14.29 -19.76
C GLU A 66 7.83 15.07 -21.02
N THR A 67 8.00 16.40 -20.98
CA THR A 67 7.76 17.26 -22.14
C THR A 67 9.12 17.74 -22.65
N ASN A 68 9.49 17.31 -23.86
CA ASN A 68 10.74 17.72 -24.51
C ASN A 68 10.42 18.21 -25.93
N TYR A 69 10.79 19.46 -26.25
CA TYR A 69 10.62 20.04 -27.60
C TYR A 69 9.21 19.91 -28.19
N GLY A 70 8.17 20.03 -27.36
CA GLY A 70 6.77 19.91 -27.78
C GLY A 70 6.23 18.47 -27.85
N GLU A 71 7.07 17.45 -27.67
CA GLU A 71 6.63 16.07 -27.52
C GLU A 71 6.30 15.76 -26.05
N ILE A 72 5.13 15.17 -25.81
CA ILE A 72 4.71 14.67 -24.50
C ILE A 72 4.94 13.15 -24.46
N LYS A 73 5.84 12.70 -23.57
CA LYS A 73 6.12 11.28 -23.33
C LYS A 73 5.61 10.89 -21.94
N LYS A 74 4.74 9.88 -21.88
CA LYS A 74 4.24 9.30 -20.63
C LYS A 74 4.95 7.98 -20.37
N LYS A 75 5.73 7.92 -19.28
CA LYS A 75 6.47 6.71 -18.87
C LYS A 75 5.91 6.17 -17.54
N PRO A 76 5.69 4.86 -17.41
CA PRO A 76 5.37 4.27 -16.12
C PRO A 76 6.59 4.32 -15.18
N ILE A 77 6.35 4.59 -13.91
CA ILE A 77 7.33 4.49 -12.82
C ILE A 77 6.74 3.60 -11.76
N PHE A 78 7.51 2.64 -11.29
CA PHE A 78 7.12 1.76 -10.20
C PHE A 78 7.87 2.18 -8.94
N VAL A 79 7.12 2.31 -7.84
CA VAL A 79 7.67 2.62 -6.52
C VAL A 79 7.23 1.54 -5.56
N GLU A 80 8.16 1.02 -4.78
CA GLU A 80 7.87 0.06 -3.72
C GLU A 80 8.12 0.71 -2.36
N CYS A 81 7.24 0.41 -1.41
CA CYS A 81 7.32 0.88 -0.04
C CYS A 81 7.13 -0.31 0.89
N PHE A 82 8.01 -0.41 1.88
CA PHE A 82 8.02 -1.48 2.84
C PHE A 82 7.65 -0.94 4.21
N LEU A 83 6.72 -1.60 4.88
CA LEU A 83 6.31 -1.29 6.24
C LEU A 83 6.44 -2.55 7.09
N VAL A 84 7.33 -2.50 8.07
CA VAL A 84 7.45 -3.55 9.09
C VAL A 84 6.21 -3.48 9.98
N LEU A 85 5.50 -4.59 10.08
CA LEU A 85 4.30 -4.70 10.91
C LEU A 85 4.70 -4.88 12.39
N PRO A 86 3.81 -4.53 13.33
CA PRO A 86 4.10 -4.64 14.77
C PRO A 86 4.42 -6.07 15.24
N ASN A 87 3.94 -7.08 14.51
CA ASN A 87 4.19 -8.49 14.77
C ASN A 87 4.19 -9.26 13.45
N SER A 88 5.10 -10.23 13.30
CA SER A 88 5.17 -11.11 12.13
C SER A 88 4.00 -12.08 12.00
N SER A 89 3.19 -12.26 13.06
CA SER A 89 1.95 -13.02 12.98
C SER A 89 0.92 -12.38 12.05
N PHE A 90 0.95 -11.07 11.83
CA PHE A 90 0.06 -10.39 10.87
C PHE A 90 0.51 -10.67 9.44
N ASN A 91 -0.02 -11.73 8.84
CA ASN A 91 0.43 -12.20 7.54
C ASN A 91 -0.70 -12.55 6.56
N SER A 92 -1.96 -12.30 6.94
CA SER A 92 -3.12 -12.59 6.09
C SER A 92 -3.82 -11.30 5.70
N LEU A 93 -3.63 -10.85 4.46
CA LEU A 93 -4.31 -9.68 3.92
C LEU A 93 -5.80 -9.96 3.74
N LEU A 94 -6.65 -9.30 4.53
CA LEU A 94 -8.10 -9.44 4.45
C LEU A 94 -8.72 -8.50 3.41
N ASN A 95 -8.27 -7.25 3.39
CA ASN A 95 -8.79 -6.22 2.50
C ASN A 95 -7.75 -5.12 2.26
N SER A 96 -7.78 -4.53 1.07
CA SER A 96 -7.09 -3.29 0.75
C SER A 96 -8.00 -2.42 -0.13
N GLN A 97 -8.40 -1.26 0.37
CA GLN A 97 -9.32 -0.38 -0.34
C GLN A 97 -8.91 1.09 -0.23
N TYR A 98 -8.93 1.80 -1.36
CA TYR A 98 -8.76 3.24 -1.37
C TYR A 98 -10.11 3.93 -1.17
N SER A 99 -10.23 4.73 -0.12
CA SER A 99 -11.43 5.55 0.13
C SER A 99 -11.06 6.83 0.85
N LYS A 100 -11.87 7.89 0.75
CA LYS A 100 -11.68 9.15 1.53
C LYS A 100 -10.23 9.70 1.49
N GLY A 101 -9.57 9.61 0.33
CA GLY A 101 -8.20 10.10 0.11
C GLY A 101 -7.09 9.30 0.81
N GLY A 102 -7.32 8.04 1.18
CA GLY A 102 -6.31 7.16 1.77
C GLY A 102 -6.57 5.69 1.47
N LEU A 103 -5.52 4.88 1.62
CA LEU A 103 -5.59 3.43 1.51
C LEU A 103 -5.80 2.83 2.90
N PHE A 104 -6.84 2.01 3.01
CA PHE A 104 -7.22 1.26 4.19
C PHE A 104 -6.91 -0.20 3.97
N ILE A 105 -6.13 -0.79 4.88
CA ILE A 105 -5.63 -2.16 4.78
C ILE A 105 -6.00 -2.87 6.08
N SER A 106 -6.52 -4.09 5.95
CA SER A 106 -6.87 -4.94 7.08
C SER A 106 -6.09 -6.24 6.96
N ILE A 107 -5.36 -6.61 8.02
CA ILE A 107 -4.48 -7.77 8.06
C ILE A 107 -4.85 -8.58 9.31
N ALA A 108 -5.17 -9.87 9.15
CA ALA A 108 -5.39 -10.78 10.27
C ALA A 108 -4.07 -11.38 10.74
N GLN A 109 -4.00 -11.71 12.03
CA GLN A 109 -3.01 -12.64 12.51
C GLN A 109 -3.24 -14.02 11.91
N ASN A 110 -2.18 -14.62 11.38
CA ASN A 110 -2.17 -16.03 11.06
C ASN A 110 -1.81 -16.77 12.35
N THR A 111 -2.82 -17.18 13.12
CA THR A 111 -2.59 -18.06 14.25
C THR A 111 -2.15 -19.41 13.67
N PRO A 112 -0.94 -19.91 13.98
CA PRO A 112 -0.63 -21.29 13.63
C PRO A 112 -1.73 -22.15 14.27
N LYS A 113 -2.50 -22.88 13.45
CA LYS A 113 -3.37 -23.93 13.97
C LYS A 113 -2.46 -24.89 14.71
N THR A 114 -2.43 -24.80 16.04
CA THR A 114 -1.83 -25.83 16.87
C THR A 114 -2.61 -27.10 16.57
N LEU A 115 -2.01 -27.97 15.76
CA LEU A 115 -2.50 -29.34 15.55
C LEU A 115 -2.25 -30.09 16.87
N LEU A 116 -3.03 -29.79 17.90
CA LEU A 116 -3.28 -30.72 18.97
C LEU A 116 -4.28 -31.75 18.42
N SER A 117 -3.81 -32.62 17.52
CA SER A 117 -4.52 -33.86 17.22
C SER A 117 -4.53 -34.67 18.51
N SER A 118 -5.72 -34.82 19.06
CA SER A 118 -6.04 -35.40 20.36
C SER A 118 -5.91 -36.92 20.41
N ASP A 119 -5.04 -37.52 19.58
CA ASP A 119 -5.03 -38.98 19.35
C ASP A 119 -3.84 -39.71 19.99
N ALA A 120 -3.12 -39.06 20.91
CA ALA A 120 -2.08 -39.72 21.71
C ALA A 120 -2.49 -39.80 23.19
N ILE A 121 -3.69 -40.34 23.46
CA ILE A 121 -4.08 -40.79 24.80
C ILE A 121 -4.19 -42.31 24.78
N THR A 122 -3.07 -42.94 25.15
CA THR A 122 -2.93 -44.22 25.88
C THR A 122 -3.92 -45.36 25.61
N GLY A 123 -3.40 -46.48 25.11
CA GLY A 123 -3.99 -47.80 25.25
C GLY A 123 -2.91 -48.88 25.27
N VAL A 124 -2.43 -49.22 26.45
CA VAL A 124 -1.71 -50.49 26.71
C VAL A 124 -2.78 -51.56 26.90
N ALA A 125 -2.72 -52.62 26.10
CA ALA A 125 -3.30 -53.93 26.41
C ALA A 125 -2.37 -55.01 25.84
#